data_AF-A0A2G6CCN8-F1
#
_entry.id   AF-A0A2G6CCN8-F1
#
_cell.length_a   1.000
_cell.length_b   1.000
_cell.length_c   1.000
_cell.angle_alpha   90.00
_cell.angle_beta   90.00
_cell.angle_gamma   90.00
#
_symmetry.space_group_name_H-M   'P 1'
#
loop_
_entity.id
_entity.type
_entity.pdbx_description
1 polymer ?
#
loop_
_entity_poly.entity_id
_entity_poly.type
_entity_poly.pdbx_seq_one_letter_code
_entity_poly.pdbx_strand_id
1 'polypeptide(L)'
;MEAEATLLGRAIPKGAVICALDERGKLMSSPDFATQLGRWRDDGRSDLAFVIGGADGIAPSLRARADARLSFGKMVWPHMLARVMLTEQLYRAASILAGSPYHRV
;
A
#
# COMPACT_ATOMS: atom_id res chain seq x y z
N MET A 1 -16.75 7.58 -7.34
CA MET A 1 -16.08 6.26 -7.26
C MET A 1 -15.66 5.68 -8.61
N GLU A 2 -16.55 5.25 -9.53
CA GLU A 2 -16.10 4.54 -10.77
C GLU A 2 -15.29 5.42 -11.75
N ALA A 3 -15.62 6.71 -11.85
CA ALA A 3 -14.82 7.66 -12.64
C ALA A 3 -13.38 7.82 -12.06
N GLU A 4 -13.26 7.89 -10.74
CA GLU A 4 -11.96 7.93 -10.04
C GLU A 4 -11.19 6.61 -10.22
N ALA A 5 -11.88 5.47 -10.14
CA ALA A 5 -11.28 4.16 -10.39
C ALA A 5 -10.71 4.04 -11.80
N THR A 6 -11.36 4.67 -12.79
CA THR A 6 -10.83 4.74 -14.15
C THR A 6 -9.54 5.56 -14.21
N LEU A 7 -9.49 6.71 -13.53
CA LEU A 7 -8.30 7.55 -13.47
C LEU A 7 -7.13 6.85 -12.74
N LEU A 8 -7.40 6.29 -11.56
CA LEU A 8 -6.42 5.51 -10.80
C LEU A 8 -5.94 4.31 -11.60
N GLY A 9 -6.86 3.58 -12.24
CA GLY A 9 -6.56 2.42 -13.07
C GLY A 9 -5.64 2.75 -14.25
N ARG A 10 -5.71 3.96 -14.81
CA ARG A 10 -4.80 4.42 -15.88
C ARG A 10 -3.40 4.77 -15.36
N ALA A 11 -3.28 5.16 -14.10
CA ALA A 11 -2.00 5.51 -13.48
C ALA A 11 -1.20 4.29 -12.99
N ILE A 12 -1.86 3.13 -12.82
CA ILE A 12 -1.21 1.89 -12.40
C ILE A 12 -0.37 1.32 -13.56
N PRO A 13 0.96 1.11 -13.39
CA PRO A 13 1.78 0.47 -14.40
C PRO A 13 1.30 -0.94 -14.72
N LYS A 14 1.43 -1.37 -15.98
CA LYS A 14 1.06 -2.73 -16.40
C LYS A 14 1.93 -3.75 -15.66
N GLY A 15 1.30 -4.74 -15.03
CA GLY A 15 2.00 -5.81 -14.29
C GLY A 15 2.42 -5.44 -12.87
N ALA A 16 2.20 -4.20 -12.43
CA ALA A 16 2.48 -3.79 -11.06
C ALA A 16 1.68 -4.62 -10.06
N VAL A 17 2.26 -4.86 -8.88
CA VAL A 17 1.48 -5.31 -7.72
C VAL A 17 0.53 -4.19 -7.34
N ILE A 18 -0.77 -4.48 -7.22
CA ILE A 18 -1.76 -3.51 -6.76
C ILE A 18 -2.01 -3.75 -5.27
N CYS A 19 -1.55 -2.83 -4.42
CA CYS A 19 -1.79 -2.86 -2.99
C CYS A 19 -2.80 -1.77 -2.60
N ALA A 20 -4.03 -2.17 -2.28
CA ALA A 20 -5.06 -1.23 -1.85
C ALA A 20 -4.95 -0.94 -0.34
N LEU A 21 -4.99 0.33 0.03
CA LEU A 21 -5.17 0.74 1.42
C LEU A 21 -6.66 0.64 1.77
N ASP A 22 -6.98 -0.29 2.65
CA ASP A 22 -8.35 -0.65 3.04
C ASP A 22 -8.34 -1.02 4.53
N GLU A 23 -9.24 -0.44 5.32
CA GLU A 23 -9.43 -0.74 6.74
C GLU A 23 -9.68 -2.24 7.01
N ARG A 24 -10.23 -2.96 6.03
CA ARG A 24 -10.50 -4.41 6.03
C ARG A 24 -9.33 -5.24 5.52
N GLY A 25 -8.22 -4.59 5.16
CA GLY A 25 -6.97 -5.22 4.75
C GLY A 25 -6.23 -5.90 5.89
N LYS A 26 -5.10 -6.53 5.56
CA LYS A 26 -4.24 -7.16 6.55
C LYS A 26 -3.54 -6.10 7.39
N LEU A 27 -3.57 -6.28 8.70
CA LEU A 27 -2.73 -5.54 9.64
C LEU A 27 -1.34 -6.16 9.64
N MET A 28 -0.31 -5.34 9.48
CA MET A 28 1.09 -5.76 9.49
C MET A 28 1.87 -4.92 10.48
N SER A 29 2.81 -5.54 11.19
CA SER A 29 3.87 -4.81 11.87
C SER A 29 4.83 -4.19 10.85
N SER A 30 5.65 -3.21 11.26
CA SER A 30 6.65 -2.64 10.34
C SER A 30 7.65 -3.68 9.80
N PRO A 31 8.18 -4.64 10.60
CA PRO A 31 9.00 -5.72 10.06
C PRO A 31 8.27 -6.66 9.09
N ASP A 32 6.99 -6.98 9.35
CA ASP A 32 6.19 -7.80 8.43
C ASP A 32 5.96 -7.08 7.10
N PHE A 33 5.66 -5.78 7.17
CA PHE A 33 5.49 -4.95 5.97
C PHE A 33 6.80 -4.85 5.17
N ALA A 34 7.94 -4.64 5.85
CA ALA A 34 9.26 -4.66 5.20
C ALA A 34 9.55 -6.00 4.52
N THR A 35 9.27 -7.11 5.21
CA THR A 35 9.42 -8.46 4.66
C THR A 35 8.53 -8.66 3.43
N GLN A 36 7.29 -8.18 3.47
CA GLN A 36 6.37 -8.28 2.33
C GLN A 36 6.86 -7.48 1.11
N LEU A 37 7.40 -6.27 1.31
CA LEU A 37 8.01 -5.49 0.24
C LEU A 37 9.22 -6.20 -0.35
N GLY A 38 10.08 -6.77 0.51
CA GLY A 38 11.24 -7.57 0.10
C GLY A 38 10.82 -8.76 -0.75
N ARG A 39 9.79 -9.50 -0.34
CA ARG A 39 9.25 -10.64 -1.11
C ARG A 39 8.77 -10.23 -2.49
N TRP A 40 7.99 -9.16 -2.62
CA TRP A 40 7.54 -8.71 -3.95
C TRP A 40 8.71 -8.36 -4.87
N ARG A 41 9.76 -7.69 -4.34
CA ARG A 41 10.99 -7.43 -5.09
C ARG A 41 11.68 -8.73 -5.51
N ASP A 42 11.85 -9.66 -4.58
CA ASP A 42 12.59 -10.90 -4.80
C ASP A 42 11.84 -11.87 -5.73
N ASP A 43 10.50 -11.79 -5.78
CA ASP A 43 9.62 -12.45 -6.76
C ASP A 43 9.68 -11.80 -8.16
N GLY A 44 10.55 -10.80 -8.36
CA GLY A 44 10.76 -10.13 -9.65
C GLY A 44 9.68 -9.12 -10.04
N ARG A 45 8.88 -8.62 -9.08
CA ARG A 45 7.90 -7.57 -9.37
C ARG A 45 8.62 -6.23 -9.52
N SER A 46 8.64 -5.69 -10.74
CA SER A 46 9.30 -4.42 -11.07
C SER A 46 8.60 -3.21 -10.45
N ASP A 47 7.28 -3.26 -10.35
CA ASP A 47 6.45 -2.13 -9.96
C ASP A 47 5.46 -2.52 -8.85
N LEU A 48 5.24 -1.59 -7.92
CA LEU A 48 4.27 -1.70 -6.84
C LEU A 48 3.45 -0.40 -6.80
N ALA A 49 2.14 -0.52 -6.97
CA ALA A 49 1.20 0.59 -6.92
C ALA A 49 0.37 0.51 -5.64
N PHE A 50 0.58 1.48 -4.73
CA PHE A 50 -0.31 1.68 -3.60
C PHE A 50 -1.50 2.54 -4.00
N VAL A 51 -2.71 2.04 -3.74
CA VAL A 51 -3.96 2.73 -4.08
C VAL A 51 -4.60 3.24 -2.80
N ILE A 52 -4.79 4.56 -2.73
CA ILE A 52 -5.54 5.26 -1.68
C ILE A 52 -6.76 5.89 -2.36
N GLY A 53 -7.96 5.55 -1.88
CA GLY A 53 -9.19 6.16 -2.37
C GLY A 53 -9.41 7.57 -1.83
N GLY A 54 -10.27 8.35 -2.48
CA GLY A 54 -10.77 9.62 -1.98
C GLY A 54 -11.72 9.49 -0.79
N ALA A 55 -12.56 10.50 -0.58
CA ALA A 55 -13.50 10.56 0.55
C ALA A 55 -14.49 9.38 0.60
N ASP A 56 -14.89 8.86 -0.56
CA ASP A 56 -15.82 7.73 -0.68
C ASP A 56 -15.11 6.36 -0.67
N GLY A 57 -13.78 6.33 -0.52
CA GLY A 57 -12.97 5.12 -0.57
C GLY A 57 -12.66 4.64 -1.99
N ILE A 58 -12.29 3.37 -2.11
CA ILE A 58 -11.87 2.75 -3.38
C ILE A 58 -13.08 2.05 -4.02
N ALA A 59 -13.33 2.30 -5.30
CA ALA A 59 -14.43 1.65 -6.02
C ALA A 59 -14.32 0.12 -5.93
N PRO A 60 -15.44 -0.61 -5.74
CA PRO A 60 -15.42 -2.07 -5.60
C PRO A 60 -14.71 -2.79 -6.76
N SER A 61 -14.89 -2.29 -7.98
CA SER A 61 -14.26 -2.80 -9.21
C SER A 61 -12.73 -2.75 -9.15
N LEU A 62 -12.15 -1.65 -8.67
CA LEU A 62 -10.71 -1.48 -8.51
C LEU A 62 -10.19 -2.26 -7.30
N ARG A 63 -10.92 -2.27 -6.18
CA ARG A 63 -10.56 -3.05 -5.01
C ARG A 63 -10.48 -4.54 -5.30
N ALA A 64 -11.40 -5.07 -6.11
CA ALA A 64 -11.41 -6.48 -6.50
C ALA A 64 -10.19 -6.90 -7.33
N ARG A 65 -9.51 -5.94 -7.97
CA ARG A 65 -8.27 -6.17 -8.74
C ARG A 65 -7.00 -6.10 -7.89
N ALA A 66 -7.11 -5.75 -6.60
CA ALA A 66 -5.95 -5.61 -5.74
C ALA A 66 -5.34 -6.98 -5.41
N ASP A 67 -4.04 -7.14 -5.66
CA ASP A 67 -3.27 -8.32 -5.29
C ASP A 67 -3.12 -8.42 -3.76
N ALA A 68 -3.08 -7.27 -3.08
CA ALA A 68 -2.97 -7.16 -1.64
C ALA A 68 -3.82 -6.02 -1.08
N ARG A 69 -4.19 -6.14 0.19
CA ARG A 69 -4.90 -5.12 0.96
C ARG A 69 -4.16 -4.87 2.26
N LEU A 70 -3.73 -3.64 2.49
CA LEU A 70 -3.03 -3.19 3.69
C LEU A 70 -3.96 -2.31 4.52
N SER A 71 -4.01 -2.57 5.84
CA SER A 71 -4.77 -1.77 6.79
C SER A 71 -3.83 -1.06 7.77
N PHE A 72 -4.10 0.22 8.06
CA PHE A 72 -3.48 0.95 9.17
C PHE A 72 -4.28 0.87 10.47
N GLY A 73 -5.33 0.05 10.50
CA GLY A 73 -6.19 -0.11 11.67
C GLY A 73 -7.66 -0.18 11.29
N LYS A 74 -8.49 -0.44 12.31
CA LYS A 74 -9.95 -0.44 12.17
C LYS A 74 -10.56 0.97 12.09
N MET A 75 -9.80 1.99 12.46
CA MET A 75 -10.25 3.38 12.42
C MET A 75 -10.13 3.94 11.00
N VAL A 76 -11.06 4.83 10.67
CA VAL A 76 -11.05 5.56 9.39
C VAL A 76 -10.06 6.72 9.51
N TRP A 77 -9.07 6.73 8.62
CA TRP A 77 -8.09 7.81 8.53
C TRP A 77 -8.40 8.70 7.32
N PRO A 78 -8.27 10.04 7.43
CA PRO A 78 -8.37 10.92 6.27
C PRO A 78 -7.34 10.51 5.20
N HIS A 79 -7.78 10.40 3.94
CA HIS A 79 -6.94 9.90 2.84
C HIS A 79 -5.60 10.66 2.69
N MET A 80 -5.60 11.97 2.93
CA MET A 80 -4.39 12.80 2.92
C MET A 80 -3.40 12.41 4.02
N LEU A 81 -3.88 12.05 5.21
CA LEU A 81 -3.05 11.57 6.31
C LEU A 81 -2.55 10.15 6.04
N ALA A 82 -3.42 9.26 5.55
CA ALA A 82 -3.05 7.90 5.18
C ALA A 82 -1.89 7.88 4.16
N ARG A 83 -1.87 8.86 3.23
CA ARG A 83 -0.76 9.04 2.28
C ARG A 83 0.57 9.37 2.97
N VAL A 84 0.57 10.26 3.97
CA VAL A 84 1.77 10.60 4.74
C VAL A 84 2.24 9.40 5.58
N MET A 85 1.32 8.71 6.24
CA MET A 85 1.62 7.49 7.01
C MET A 85 2.23 6.40 6.14
N LEU A 86 1.70 6.19 4.93
CA LEU A 86 2.26 5.24 3.98
C LEU A 86 3.68 5.62 3.57
N THR A 87 3.94 6.87 3.22
CA THR A 87 5.29 7.33 2.87
C THR A 87 6.29 7.09 4.01
N GLU A 88 5.90 7.37 5.25
CA GLU A 88 6.74 7.08 6.42
C GLU A 88 7.00 5.57 6.57
N GLN A 89 5.97 4.73 6.45
CA GLN A 89 6.14 3.28 6.55
C GLN A 89 6.98 2.70 5.40
N LEU A 90 6.91 3.27 4.20
CA LEU A 90 7.78 2.89 3.08
C LEU A 90 9.24 3.25 3.38
N TYR A 91 9.50 4.44 3.91
CA TYR A 91 10.84 4.83 4.36
C TYR A 91 11.36 3.92 5.46
N ARG A 92 10.53 3.60 6.46
CA ARG A 92 10.85 2.68 7.54
C ARG A 92 11.15 1.28 7.02
N ALA A 93 10.31 0.75 6.14
CA ALA A 93 10.49 -0.57 5.56
C ALA A 93 11.78 -0.65 4.72
N ALA A 94 12.07 0.36 3.90
CA ALA A 94 13.32 0.45 3.17
C ALA A 94 14.53 0.52 4.12
N SER A 95 14.43 1.26 5.22
CA SER A 95 15.47 1.34 6.25
C SER A 95 15.72 -0.02 6.91
N ILE A 96 14.66 -0.77 7.24
CA ILE A 96 14.73 -2.13 7.79
C ILE A 96 15.44 -3.06 6.79
N LEU A 97 15.01 -3.05 5.52
CA LEU A 97 15.57 -3.89 4.46
C LEU A 97 17.05 -3.57 4.18
N ALA A 98 17.48 -2.32 4.39
CA ALA A 98 18.86 -1.90 4.26
C ALA A 98 19.73 -2.22 5.50
N GLY A 99 19.16 -2.75 6.58
CA GLY A 99 19.87 -2.99 7.84
C GLY A 99 20.25 -1.69 8.58
N SER A 100 19.53 -0.59 8.33
CA SER A 100 19.82 0.71 8.95
C SER A 100 19.37 0.77 10.42
N PRO A 101 20.12 1.47 11.31
CA PRO A 101 19.76 1.63 12.72
C PRO A 101 18.54 2.53 12.96
N TYR A 102 17.89 3.04 11.91
CA TYR A 102 16.65 3.84 12.03
C TYR A 102 15.51 3.05 12.69
N HIS A 103 15.44 1.74 12.46
CA HIS A 103 14.52 0.89 13.18
C HIS A 103 15.13 0.48 14.53
N ARG A 104 14.82 1.26 15.57
CA ARG A 104 15.06 0.85 16.96
C ARG A 104 13.86 0.02 17.40
N VAL A 105 14.10 -1.26 17.65
CA VAL A 105 13.13 -2.21 18.23
C VAL A 105 12.96 -1.90 19.71
#